data_AF-A0A1Q4BID7-F1
#
_entry.id   AF-A0A1Q4BID7-F1
#
_cell.length_a   1.000
_cell.length_b   1.000
_cell.length_c   1.000
_cell.angle_alpha   90.00
_cell.angle_beta   90.00
_cell.angle_gamma   90.00
#
_symmetry.space_group_name_H-M   'P 1'
#
loop_
_entity.id
_entity.type
_entity.pdbx_description
1 polymer ?
#
loop_
_entity_poly.entity_id
_entity_poly.type
_entity_poly.pdbx_seq_one_letter_code
_entity_poly.pdbx_strand_id
1 'polypeptide(L)'
;MSDLDRHGDAVNIIRRTIGNPFVAYFLAFILGIGVTWLILSALTTVMFSPNGLDNLGIMALQALSPMAGLAAFQTVFGLLTRRWRGWRFWAIAPLVTYFILVTILLLVFIGYVSIIEAIVLALIAIFTAGLIALGLRQRSV
;
A
#
# COMPACT_ATOMS: atom_id res chain seq x y z
N MET A 1 24.12 -36.70 -2.34
CA MET A 1 23.62 -35.33 -2.60
C MET A 1 23.59 -34.64 -1.26
N SER A 2 24.57 -33.75 -1.02
CA SER A 2 24.89 -33.26 0.32
C SER A 2 23.90 -32.16 0.76
N ASP A 3 23.58 -32.06 2.05
CA ASP A 3 22.66 -31.01 2.56
C ASP A 3 23.16 -29.57 2.28
N LEU A 4 24.45 -29.40 2.01
CA LEU A 4 25.06 -28.14 1.57
C LEU A 4 24.57 -27.69 0.18
N ASP A 5 24.31 -28.62 -0.74
CA ASP A 5 23.78 -28.29 -2.08
C ASP A 5 22.32 -27.81 -1.98
N ARG A 6 21.51 -28.41 -1.09
CA ARG A 6 20.12 -28.01 -0.84
C ARG A 6 20.00 -26.59 -0.28
N HIS A 7 20.92 -26.18 0.60
CA HIS A 7 20.91 -24.83 1.15
C HIS A 7 21.37 -23.78 0.12
N GLY A 8 22.34 -24.09 -0.74
CA GLY A 8 22.73 -23.23 -1.86
C GLY A 8 21.58 -22.97 -2.85
N ASP A 9 20.82 -24.02 -3.18
CA ASP A 9 19.67 -23.91 -4.08
C ASP A 9 18.51 -23.13 -3.47
N ALA A 10 18.19 -23.35 -2.19
CA ALA A 10 17.11 -22.61 -1.51
C ALA A 10 17.41 -21.10 -1.47
N VAL A 11 18.65 -20.71 -1.15
CA VAL A 11 19.05 -19.29 -1.13
C VAL A 11 18.99 -18.66 -2.52
N ASN A 12 19.37 -19.40 -3.56
CA ASN A 12 19.30 -18.93 -4.94
C ASN A 12 17.86 -18.78 -5.45
N ILE A 13 16.96 -19.70 -5.06
CA ILE A 13 15.53 -19.62 -5.38
C ILE A 13 14.89 -18.41 -4.69
N ILE A 14 15.18 -18.20 -3.40
CA ILE A 14 14.70 -17.04 -2.64
C ILE A 14 15.21 -15.74 -3.28
N ARG A 15 16.50 -15.68 -3.64
CA ARG A 15 17.09 -14.50 -4.28
C ARG A 15 16.50 -14.22 -5.67
N ARG A 16 16.20 -15.25 -6.47
CA ARG A 16 15.50 -15.10 -7.76
C ARG A 16 14.05 -14.66 -7.61
N THR A 17 13.35 -15.20 -6.60
CA THR A 17 11.93 -14.92 -6.36
C THR A 17 11.73 -13.52 -5.80
N ILE A 18 12.57 -13.10 -4.83
CA ILE A 18 12.58 -11.74 -4.28
C ILE A 18 13.14 -10.74 -5.29
N GLY A 19 14.05 -11.18 -6.16
CA GLY A 19 14.55 -10.38 -7.28
C GLY A 19 13.48 -10.04 -8.34
N ASN A 20 12.33 -10.71 -8.33
CA ASN A 20 11.21 -10.37 -9.19
C ASN A 20 10.51 -9.10 -8.67
N PRO A 21 10.53 -7.97 -9.41
CA PRO A 21 9.93 -6.72 -8.97
C PRO A 21 8.43 -6.82 -8.71
N PHE A 22 7.74 -7.77 -9.34
CA PHE A 22 6.33 -8.04 -9.11
C PHE A 22 6.08 -8.64 -7.72
N VAL A 23 6.88 -9.62 -7.31
CA VAL A 23 6.76 -10.27 -5.99
C VAL A 23 7.08 -9.26 -4.89
N ALA A 24 8.16 -8.49 -5.06
CA ALA A 24 8.50 -7.41 -4.13
C ALA A 24 7.40 -6.34 -4.03
N TYR A 25 6.77 -6.00 -5.16
CA TYR A 25 5.63 -5.07 -5.19
C TYR A 25 4.42 -5.62 -4.42
N PHE A 26 4.05 -6.88 -4.67
CA PHE A 26 2.91 -7.52 -4.03
C PHE A 26 3.07 -7.61 -2.51
N LEU A 27 4.25 -8.04 -2.04
CA LEU A 27 4.57 -8.10 -0.61
C LEU A 27 4.53 -6.72 0.04
N ALA A 28 5.13 -5.72 -0.61
CA ALA A 28 5.10 -4.34 -0.13
C ALA A 28 3.67 -3.78 -0.08
N PHE A 29 2.82 -4.15 -1.05
CA PHE A 29 1.42 -3.72 -1.10
C PHE A 29 0.60 -4.30 0.06
N ILE A 30 0.73 -5.60 0.32
CA ILE A 30 0.07 -6.25 1.47
C ILE A 30 0.49 -5.61 2.78
N LEU A 31 1.80 -5.38 2.97
CA LEU A 31 2.30 -4.73 4.18
C LEU A 31 1.81 -3.28 4.30
N GLY A 32 1.74 -2.55 3.19
CA GLY A 32 1.17 -1.20 3.14
C GLY A 32 -0.29 -1.18 3.61
N ILE A 33 -1.11 -2.11 3.10
CA ILE A 33 -2.51 -2.26 3.54
C ILE A 33 -2.58 -2.58 5.04
N GLY A 34 -1.75 -3.51 5.51
CA GLY A 34 -1.71 -3.90 6.92
C GLY A 34 -1.40 -2.71 7.83
N VAL A 35 -0.43 -1.87 7.47
CA VAL A 35 -0.08 -0.66 8.24
C VAL A 35 -1.20 0.37 8.20
N THR A 36 -1.82 0.63 7.04
CA THR A 36 -2.99 1.51 6.95
C THR A 36 -4.13 1.00 7.82
N TRP A 37 -4.42 -0.30 7.79
CA TRP A 37 -5.48 -0.90 8.61
C TRP A 37 -5.20 -0.78 10.11
N LEU A 38 -3.96 -1.06 10.54
CA LEU A 38 -3.57 -0.93 11.94
C LEU A 38 -3.72 0.50 12.45
N ILE A 39 -3.32 1.49 11.65
CA ILE A 39 -3.47 2.90 12.00
C ILE A 39 -4.94 3.27 12.03
N LEU A 40 -5.72 2.89 11.02
CA LEU A 40 -7.16 3.17 10.99
C LEU A 40 -7.88 2.57 12.21
N SER A 41 -7.56 1.33 12.57
CA SER A 41 -8.11 0.64 13.75
C SER A 41 -7.72 1.35 15.05
N ALA A 42 -6.45 1.70 15.22
CA ALA A 42 -5.98 2.48 16.37
C ALA A 42 -6.64 3.87 16.45
N LEU A 43 -7.03 4.46 15.33
CA LEU A 43 -7.76 5.73 15.32
C LEU A 43 -9.21 5.57 15.75
N THR A 44 -9.89 4.50 15.32
CA THR A 44 -11.26 4.25 15.76
C THR A 44 -11.35 4.11 17.28
N THR A 45 -10.37 3.47 17.92
CA THR A 45 -10.36 3.35 19.40
C THR A 45 -10.14 4.69 20.10
N VAL A 46 -9.40 5.62 19.51
CA VAL A 46 -9.20 6.98 20.04
C VAL A 46 -10.43 7.86 19.82
N MET A 47 -11.14 7.71 18.70
CA MET A 47 -12.36 8.49 18.41
C MET A 47 -13.49 8.23 19.40
N PHE A 48 -13.61 7.00 19.91
CA PHE A 48 -14.63 6.63 20.89
C PHE A 48 -14.18 6.79 22.36
N SER A 49 -13.01 7.39 22.59
CA SER A 49 -12.53 7.68 23.94
C SER A 49 -13.19 8.95 24.51
N PRO A 50 -13.57 8.99 25.80
CA PRO A 50 -14.15 10.17 26.44
C PRO A 50 -13.27 11.44 26.40
N ASN A 51 -11.96 11.25 26.22
CA ASN A 51 -10.96 12.32 26.03
C ASN A 51 -10.40 12.31 24.60
N GLY A 52 -11.23 11.89 23.63
CA GLY A 52 -10.84 11.76 22.23
C GLY A 52 -10.39 13.08 21.61
N LEU A 53 -9.68 12.98 20.49
CA LEU A 53 -9.22 14.14 19.72
C LEU A 53 -10.41 14.96 19.21
N ASP A 54 -10.23 16.28 19.14
CA ASP A 54 -11.16 17.18 18.45
C ASP A 54 -11.38 16.72 16.99
N ASN A 55 -12.53 17.09 16.41
CA ASN A 55 -12.92 16.73 15.03
C ASN A 55 -11.81 17.01 13.98
N LEU A 56 -11.00 18.05 14.20
CA LEU A 56 -9.85 18.38 13.34
C LEU A 56 -8.70 17.36 13.45
N GLY A 57 -8.40 16.88 14.65
CA GLY A 57 -7.39 15.84 14.87
C GLY A 57 -7.81 14.50 14.27
N ILE A 58 -9.10 14.20 14.34
CA ILE A 58 -9.72 13.03 13.70
C ILE A 58 -9.57 13.09 12.17
N MET A 59 -9.93 14.22 11.55
CA MET A 59 -9.81 14.40 10.10
C MET A 59 -8.36 14.34 9.63
N ALA A 60 -7.43 14.98 10.35
CA ALA A 60 -6.01 14.96 10.02
C ALA A 60 -5.44 13.53 10.07
N LEU A 61 -5.81 12.74 11.07
CA LEU A 61 -5.31 11.37 11.23
C LEU A 61 -5.93 10.39 10.22
N GLN A 62 -7.20 10.56 9.85
CA GLN A 62 -7.80 9.78 8.76
C GLN A 62 -7.06 10.03 7.43
N ALA A 63 -6.63 11.28 7.19
CA ALA A 63 -5.78 11.60 6.04
C ALA A 63 -4.34 11.02 6.18
N LEU A 64 -3.81 10.88 7.38
CA LEU A 64 -2.47 10.31 7.55
C LEU A 64 -2.43 8.78 7.38
N SER A 65 -3.56 8.08 7.52
CA SER A 65 -3.62 6.61 7.44
C SER A 65 -3.20 6.03 6.07
N PRO A 66 -3.71 6.52 4.91
CA PRO A 66 -3.21 6.11 3.60
C PRO A 66 -1.74 6.45 3.37
N MET A 67 -1.28 7.59 3.92
CA MET A 67 0.13 8.02 3.81
C MET A 67 1.08 7.06 4.51
N ALA A 68 0.70 6.57 5.69
CA ALA A 68 1.50 5.60 6.43
C ALA A 68 1.59 4.25 5.70
N GLY A 69 0.52 3.79 5.06
CA GLY A 69 0.57 2.61 4.20
C GLY A 69 1.48 2.78 3.00
N LEU A 70 1.43 3.94 2.33
CA LEU A 70 2.35 4.28 1.24
C LEU A 70 3.81 4.33 1.71
N ALA A 71 4.07 4.81 2.93
CA ALA A 71 5.41 4.81 3.52
C ALA A 71 5.92 3.42 3.84
N ALA A 72 5.07 2.56 4.44
CA ALA A 72 5.40 1.17 4.66
C ALA A 72 5.67 0.43 3.35
N PHE A 73 4.80 0.62 2.35
CA PHE A 73 4.99 0.12 1.00
C PHE A 73 6.35 0.54 0.43
N GLN A 74 6.67 1.84 0.45
CA GLN A 74 7.89 2.36 -0.14
C GLN A 74 9.15 1.85 0.59
N THR A 75 9.05 1.67 1.91
CA THR A 75 10.14 1.12 2.72
C THR A 75 10.42 -0.33 2.36
N VAL A 76 9.40 -1.19 2.36
CA VAL A 76 9.54 -2.60 2.00
C VAL A 76 10.00 -2.76 0.56
N PHE A 77 9.33 -2.07 -0.38
CA PHE A 77 9.68 -2.13 -1.79
C PHE A 77 11.12 -1.64 -2.05
N GLY A 78 11.51 -0.54 -1.39
CA GLY A 78 12.86 0.02 -1.48
C GLY A 78 13.92 -0.93 -0.93
N LEU A 79 13.66 -1.61 0.19
CA LEU A 79 14.56 -2.61 0.76
C LEU A 79 14.71 -3.84 -0.14
N LEU A 80 13.62 -4.36 -0.69
CA LEU A 80 13.63 -5.58 -1.52
C LEU A 80 14.24 -5.34 -2.90
N THR A 81 14.01 -4.17 -3.50
CA THR A 81 14.45 -3.88 -4.88
C THR A 81 15.67 -2.96 -4.97
N ARG A 82 16.14 -2.42 -3.83
CA ARG A 82 17.15 -1.34 -3.75
C ARG A 82 16.80 -0.09 -4.54
N ARG A 83 15.51 0.12 -4.86
CA ARG A 83 15.02 1.27 -5.64
C ARG A 83 14.20 2.21 -4.76
N TRP A 84 14.84 3.26 -4.28
CA TRP A 84 14.16 4.35 -3.60
C TRP A 84 13.43 5.23 -4.61
N ARG A 85 12.13 5.47 -4.39
CA ARG A 85 11.34 6.37 -5.22
C ARG A 85 11.56 7.80 -4.72
N GLY A 86 11.88 8.70 -5.64
CA GLY A 86 12.14 10.11 -5.35
C GLY A 86 10.87 10.91 -5.07
N TRP A 87 11.04 12.22 -4.89
CA TRP A 87 9.97 13.17 -4.52
C TRP A 87 8.72 13.08 -5.42
N ARG A 88 8.87 12.77 -6.72
CA ARG A 88 7.74 12.63 -7.67
C ARG A 88 6.74 11.56 -7.22
N PHE A 89 7.20 10.48 -6.61
CA PHE A 89 6.31 9.46 -6.05
C PHE A 89 5.49 10.03 -4.90
N TRP A 90 6.11 10.79 -4.01
CA TRP A 90 5.45 11.40 -2.86
C TRP A 90 4.49 12.52 -3.23
N ALA A 91 4.69 13.18 -4.37
CA ALA A 91 3.73 14.15 -4.90
C ALA A 91 2.51 13.45 -5.54
N ILE A 92 2.71 12.37 -6.29
CA ILE A 92 1.66 11.77 -7.14
C ILE A 92 0.89 10.65 -6.41
N ALA A 93 1.59 9.77 -5.68
CA ALA A 93 0.97 8.58 -5.09
C ALA A 93 -0.12 8.89 -4.06
N PRO A 94 0.01 9.92 -3.20
CA PRO A 94 -1.08 10.34 -2.32
C PRO A 94 -2.29 10.80 -3.13
N LEU A 95 -2.09 11.70 -4.10
CA LEU A 95 -3.17 12.26 -4.92
C LEU A 95 -3.96 11.16 -5.63
N VAL A 96 -3.28 10.20 -6.24
CA VAL A 96 -3.92 9.06 -6.92
C VAL A 96 -4.69 8.19 -5.92
N THR A 97 -4.08 7.87 -4.78
CA THR A 97 -4.73 7.07 -3.72
C THR A 97 -6.00 7.75 -3.23
N TYR A 98 -5.94 9.04 -2.91
CA TYR A 98 -7.09 9.80 -2.45
C TYR A 98 -8.17 9.93 -3.52
N PHE A 99 -7.79 10.19 -4.76
CA PHE A 99 -8.74 10.27 -5.86
C PHE A 99 -9.53 8.96 -6.00
N ILE A 100 -8.84 7.81 -5.93
CA ILE A 100 -9.49 6.49 -5.96
C ILE A 100 -10.44 6.33 -4.76
N LEU A 101 -9.96 6.61 -3.54
CA LEU A 101 -10.76 6.45 -2.33
C LEU A 101 -12.02 7.34 -2.33
N VAL A 102 -11.88 8.62 -2.70
CA VAL A 102 -13.01 9.57 -2.78
C VAL A 102 -14.01 9.12 -3.84
N THR A 103 -13.54 8.72 -5.02
CA THR A 103 -14.42 8.26 -6.10
C THR A 103 -15.23 7.04 -5.68
N ILE A 104 -14.59 6.07 -5.03
CA ILE A 104 -15.26 4.86 -4.55
C ILE A 104 -16.22 5.17 -3.41
N LEU A 105 -15.82 6.05 -2.48
CA LEU A 105 -16.68 6.48 -1.38
C LEU A 105 -17.95 7.19 -1.91
N LEU A 106 -17.83 8.01 -2.95
CA LEU A 106 -18.97 8.62 -3.63
C LEU A 106 -19.91 7.56 -4.24
N LEU A 107 -19.37 6.50 -4.87
CA LEU A 107 -20.19 5.41 -5.40
C LEU A 107 -20.97 4.68 -4.30
N VAL A 108 -20.38 4.52 -3.11
CA VAL A 108 -21.07 3.98 -1.93
C VAL A 108 -22.18 4.92 -1.47
N PHE A 109 -21.91 6.23 -1.35
CA PHE A 109 -22.89 7.21 -0.89
C PHE A 109 -24.11 7.34 -1.81
N ILE A 110 -23.89 7.20 -3.13
CA ILE A 110 -24.98 7.24 -4.12
C ILE A 110 -25.72 5.88 -4.20
N GLY A 111 -25.24 4.86 -3.50
CA GLY A 111 -25.87 3.54 -3.42
C GLY A 111 -25.61 2.63 -4.64
N TYR A 112 -24.61 2.95 -5.48
CA TYR A 112 -24.24 2.13 -6.63
C TYR A 112 -23.48 0.86 -6.24
N VAL A 113 -22.78 0.89 -5.10
CA VAL A 113 -21.85 -0.15 -4.67
C VAL A 113 -21.96 -0.34 -3.16
N SER A 114 -21.94 -1.59 -2.69
CA SER A 114 -21.91 -1.89 -1.25
C SER A 114 -20.55 -1.56 -0.61
N ILE A 115 -20.50 -1.45 0.72
CA ILE A 115 -19.25 -1.17 1.45
C ILE A 115 -18.19 -2.26 1.19
N ILE A 116 -18.59 -3.52 1.12
CA ILE A 116 -17.67 -4.65 0.89
C ILE A 116 -17.08 -4.56 -0.52
N GLU A 117 -17.91 -4.34 -1.53
CA GLU A 117 -17.46 -4.17 -2.92
C GLU A 117 -16.55 -2.96 -3.07
N ALA A 118 -16.85 -1.85 -2.39
CA ALA A 118 -16.02 -0.66 -2.38
C ALA A 118 -14.61 -0.92 -1.84
N ILE A 119 -14.47 -1.69 -0.77
CA ILE A 119 -13.16 -2.10 -0.24
C ILE A 119 -12.39 -2.90 -1.31
N VAL A 120 -13.05 -3.88 -1.93
CA VAL A 120 -12.42 -4.72 -2.98
C VAL A 120 -12.00 -3.87 -4.18
N LEU A 121 -12.87 -2.98 -4.66
CA LEU A 121 -12.57 -2.06 -5.76
C LEU A 121 -11.40 -1.13 -5.44
N ALA A 122 -11.33 -0.61 -4.22
CA ALA A 122 -10.25 0.27 -3.79
C ALA A 122 -8.90 -0.47 -3.81
N LEU A 123 -8.88 -1.69 -3.27
CA LEU A 123 -7.68 -2.54 -3.28
C LEU A 123 -7.22 -2.83 -4.71
N ILE A 124 -8.14 -3.24 -5.59
CA ILE A 124 -7.83 -3.55 -7.00
C ILE A 124 -7.34 -2.29 -7.73
N ALA A 125 -8.02 -1.15 -7.55
CA ALA A 125 -7.68 0.09 -8.24
C ALA A 125 -6.30 0.62 -7.80
N ILE A 126 -6.01 0.65 -6.50
CA ILE A 126 -4.72 1.11 -5.98
C ILE A 126 -3.59 0.16 -6.42
N PHE A 127 -3.82 -1.15 -6.35
CA PHE A 127 -2.86 -2.16 -6.81
C PHE A 127 -2.56 -2.00 -8.31
N THR A 128 -3.61 -1.85 -9.12
CA THR A 128 -3.49 -1.71 -10.58
C THR A 128 -2.79 -0.40 -10.95
N ALA A 129 -3.15 0.71 -10.30
CA ALA A 129 -2.48 2.01 -10.51
C ALA A 129 -0.98 1.93 -10.20
N GLY A 130 -0.61 1.25 -9.11
CA GLY A 130 0.80 1.06 -8.76
C GLY A 130 1.55 0.12 -9.70
N LEU A 131 0.90 -0.93 -10.22
CA LEU A 131 1.46 -1.78 -11.28
C LEU A 131 1.70 -1.02 -12.58
N ILE A 132 0.73 -0.22 -13.02
CA ILE A 132 0.87 0.63 -14.22
C ILE A 132 2.05 1.59 -14.05
N ALA A 133 2.16 2.24 -12.89
CA ALA A 133 3.29 3.13 -12.59
C ALA A 133 4.65 2.42 -12.62
N LEU A 134 4.71 1.14 -12.22
CA LEU A 134 5.91 0.32 -12.34
C LEU A 134 6.23 -0.04 -13.80
N GLY A 135 5.22 -0.45 -14.57
CA GLY A 135 5.38 -0.84 -15.98
C GLY A 135 5.81 0.32 -16.86
N LEU A 136 5.29 1.52 -16.63
CA LEU A 136 5.71 2.74 -17.35
C LEU A 136 7.19 3.08 -17.11
N ARG A 137 7.69 2.82 -15.90
CA ARG A 137 9.09 3.12 -15.53
C ARG A 137 10.10 2.13 -16.09
N GLN A 138 9.66 0.92 -16.45
CA GLN A 138 10.53 -0.06 -17.12
C GLN A 138 10.72 0.25 -18.61
N ARG A 139 9.80 1.00 -19.23
CA ARG A 139 9.88 1.41 -20.65
C ARG A 139 10.68 2.69 -20.89
N SER A 140 10.99 3.45 -19.84
CA SER A 140 11.66 4.75 -19.95
C SER A 140 13.19 4.69 -19.76
N VAL A 141 13.82 3.57 -20.15
CA VAL A 141 15.28 3.38 -20.18
C VAL A 141 15.70 3.12 -21.61
#